data_AF-A0A9E6FAQ6-F1
#
_entry.id   AF-A0A9E6FAQ6-F1
#
_cell.length_a   1.000
_cell.length_b   1.000
_cell.length_c   1.000
_cell.angle_alpha   90.00
_cell.angle_beta   90.00
_cell.angle_gamma   90.00
#
_symmetry.space_group_name_H-M   'P 1'
#
loop_
_entity.id
_entity.type
_entity.pdbx_description
1 polymer ?
#
loop_
_entity_poly.entity_id
_entity_poly.type
_entity_poly.pdbx_seq_one_letter_code
_entity_poly.pdbx_strand_id
1 'polypeptide(L)' 'MIRKPTEEEIQEMLVMLEEKNPKSATRENAIKAIEGLQTMAGALVDRVGEDLESGKVVVSDEGEVTRND' A
#
# COMPACT_ATOMS: atom_id res chain seq x y z
N MET A 1 -14.30 0.55 0.43
CA MET A 1 -14.36 -0.26 1.67
C MET A 1 -13.01 -0.92 1.85
N ILE A 2 -12.37 -0.75 3.01
CA ILE A 2 -11.13 -1.47 3.34
C ILE A 2 -11.51 -2.93 3.58
N ARG A 3 -10.87 -3.86 2.87
CA ARG A 3 -11.13 -5.30 3.04
C ARG A 3 -10.52 -5.75 4.36
N LYS A 4 -11.25 -6.57 5.12
CA LYS A 4 -10.65 -7.19 6.31
C LYS A 4 -9.47 -8.08 5.88
N PRO A 5 -8.33 -8.02 6.57
CA PRO A 5 -7.20 -8.91 6.30
C PRO A 5 -7.62 -10.38 6.40
N THR A 6 -7.08 -11.24 5.54
CA THR A 6 -7.26 -12.69 5.64
C THR A 6 -6.37 -13.27 6.73
N GLU A 7 -6.63 -14.51 7.16
CA GLU A 7 -5.78 -15.19 8.14
C GLU A 7 -4.35 -15.35 7.62
N GLU A 8 -4.19 -15.70 6.34
CA GLU A 8 -2.89 -15.87 5.69
C GLU A 8 -2.06 -14.59 5.73
N GLU A 9 -2.65 -13.44 5.39
CA GLU A 9 -1.99 -12.14 5.44
C GLU A 9 -1.57 -11.75 6.87
N ILE A 10 -2.39 -12.08 7.86
CA ILE A 10 -2.07 -11.85 9.27
C ILE A 10 -0.87 -12.70 9.68
N GLN A 11 -0.79 -13.96 9.26
CA GLN A 11 0.34 -14.85 9.58
C GLN A 11 1.64 -14.37 8.91
N GLU A 12 1.59 -13.98 7.64
CA GLU A 12 2.76 -13.42 6.96
C GLU A 12 3.27 -12.16 7.66
N MET A 13 2.37 -11.24 8.01
CA MET A 13 2.74 -10.02 8.72
C MET A 13 3.29 -10.31 10.12
N LEU A 14 2.76 -11.33 10.81
CA LEU A 14 3.30 -11.78 12.10
C LEU A 14 4.75 -12.25 11.97
N VAL A 15 5.07 -13.08 10.97
CA VAL A 15 6.45 -13.53 10.72
C VAL A 15 7.37 -12.34 10.47
N MET A 16 6.94 -11.37 9.65
CA MET A 16 7.73 -10.15 9.40
C MET A 16 7.94 -9.30 10.67
N LEU A 17 6.93 -9.21 11.53
CA LEU A 17 7.05 -8.52 12.81
C LEU A 17 7.95 -9.27 13.78
N GLU A 18 7.93 -10.60 13.79
CA GLU A 18 8.82 -11.44 14.60
C GLU A 18 10.29 -11.22 14.20
N GLU A 19 10.58 -11.16 12.90
CA GLU A 19 11.94 -10.92 12.40
C GLU A 19 12.45 -9.52 12.76
N LYS A 20 11.59 -8.50 12.71
CA LYS A 20 11.99 -7.10 12.96
C LYS A 20 11.99 -6.72 14.43
N ASN A 21 10.94 -7.09 15.15
CA ASN A 21 10.74 -6.77 16.55
C ASN A 21 9.76 -7.77 17.21
N PRO A 22 10.28 -8.89 17.76
CA PRO A 22 9.46 -9.95 18.35
C PRO A 22 8.46 -9.48 19.40
N LYS A 23 8.79 -8.44 20.16
CA LYS A 23 7.90 -7.88 21.20
C LYS A 23 6.66 -7.22 20.62
N SER A 24 6.69 -6.88 19.34
CA SER A 24 5.60 -6.23 18.62
C SER A 24 4.80 -7.19 17.75
N ALA A 25 5.22 -8.45 17.60
CA ALA A 25 4.55 -9.48 16.82
C ALA A 25 3.29 -10.01 17.52
N THR A 26 2.29 -9.14 17.62
CA THR A 26 0.96 -9.50 18.09
C THR A 26 -0.01 -9.46 16.93
N ARG A 27 -1.06 -10.28 17.01
CA ARG A 27 -2.12 -10.31 15.98
C ARG A 27 -2.73 -8.92 15.76
N GLU A 28 -2.92 -8.16 16.83
CA GLU A 28 -3.44 -6.79 16.76
C GLU A 28 -2.51 -5.86 15.95
N ASN A 29 -1.20 -5.94 16.20
CA ASN A 29 -0.23 -5.13 15.48
C ASN A 29 -0.10 -5.55 14.01
N ALA A 30 -0.19 -6.85 13.72
CA ALA A 30 -0.21 -7.35 12.34
C ALA A 30 -1.43 -6.80 11.57
N ILE A 31 -2.62 -6.85 12.17
CA ILE A 31 -3.84 -6.27 11.57
C ILE A 31 -3.66 -4.77 11.32
N LYS A 32 -3.21 -4.01 12.32
CA LYS A 32 -2.97 -2.56 12.19
C LYS A 32 -1.94 -2.24 11.09
N ALA A 33 -0.88 -3.03 10.99
CA ALA A 33 0.13 -2.86 9.94
C ALA A 33 -0.48 -3.08 8.55
N ILE A 34 -1.28 -4.13 8.36
CA ILE A 34 -1.95 -4.42 7.08
C ILE A 34 -2.94 -3.31 6.73
N GLU A 35 -3.76 -2.85 7.68
CA GLU A 35 -4.71 -1.75 7.47
C GLU A 35 -3.99 -0.44 7.12
N GLY A 36 -2.87 -0.16 7.79
CA GLY A 36 -2.01 0.97 7.47
C GLY A 36 -1.46 0.90 6.05
N LEU A 37 -0.94 -0.26 5.63
CA LEU A 37 -0.44 -0.49 4.27
C LEU A 37 -1.54 -0.32 3.22
N GLN A 38 -2.74 -0.86 3.46
CA GLN A 38 -3.88 -0.72 2.56
C GLN A 38 -4.31 0.76 2.42
N THR A 39 -4.28 1.51 3.52
CA THR A 39 -4.60 2.94 3.51
C THR A 39 -3.58 3.73 2.69
N MET A 40 -2.29 3.47 2.89
CA MET A 40 -1.23 4.13 2.10
C MET A 40 -1.29 3.76 0.62
N ALA A 41 -1.55 2.48 0.31
CA ALA A 41 -1.67 2.02 -1.07
C ALA A 41 -2.85 2.71 -1.78
N GLY A 42 -4.00 2.84 -1.10
CA GLY A 42 -5.13 3.61 -1.61
C GLY A 42 -4.76 5.06 -1.90
N ALA A 43 -4.13 5.75 -0.95
CA ALA A 43 -3.71 7.14 -1.12
C ALA A 43 -2.69 7.33 -2.26
N LEU A 44 -1.79 6.36 -2.48
CA LEU A 44 -0.86 6.40 -3.60
C LEU A 44 -1.57 6.24 -4.95
N VAL A 45 -2.53 5.31 -5.05
CA VAL A 45 -3.33 5.13 -6.26
C VAL A 45 -4.14 6.39 -6.56
N ASP A 46 -4.80 6.95 -5.54
CA ASP A 46 -5.58 8.18 -5.69
C ASP A 46 -4.70 9.33 -6.18
N ARG A 47 -3.51 9.51 -5.60
CA ARG A 47 -2.54 10.52 -6.04
C ARG A 47 -2.05 10.31 -7.47
N VAL A 48 -1.80 9.07 -7.89
CA VAL A 48 -1.43 8.77 -9.28
C VAL A 48 -2.59 9.11 -10.22
N GLY A 49 -3.82 8.81 -9.83
CA GLY A 49 -5.02 9.22 -10.56
C GLY A 49 -5.10 10.74 -10.73
N GLU A 50 -4.92 11.50 -9.65
CA GLU A 50 -4.89 12.97 -9.69
C GLU A 50 -3.74 13.52 -10.56
N ASP A 51 -2.56 12.92 -10.50
CA ASP A 51 -1.40 13.35 -11.30
C ASP A 51 -1.63 13.08 -12.81
N LEU A 52 -2.33 11.99 -13.16
CA LEU A 52 -2.75 11.69 -14.54
C LEU A 52 -3.86 12.64 -15.01
N GLU A 53 -4.90 12.84 -14.19
CA GLU A 53 -6.03 13.74 -14.52
C GLU A 53 -5.60 15.20 -14.64
N SER A 54 -4.65 15.63 -13.81
CA SER A 54 -4.10 17.00 -13.84
C SER A 54 -3.08 17.24 -14.96
N GLY A 55 -2.69 16.19 -15.71
CA GLY A 55 -1.70 16.29 -16.79
C GLY A 55 -0.25 16.49 -16.32
N LYS A 56 0.01 16.36 -15.00
CA LYS A 56 1.36 16.34 -14.44
C LYS A 56 2.12 15.09 -14.85
N VAL A 57 1.41 13.99 -15.10
CA VAL A 57 1.95 12.77 -15.69
C VAL A 57 1.17 12.45 -16.94
N VAL A 58 1.87 12.25 -18.05
CA VAL A 58 1.29 11.84 -19.34
C VAL A 58 1.89 10.50 -19.72
N VAL A 59 1.03 9.57 -20.13
CA VAL A 59 1.45 8.26 -20.67
C VAL A 59 1.17 8.29 -22.16
N SER A 60 2.20 8.09 -22.99
CA SER A 60 2.04 8.01 -24.45
C SER A 60 1.40 6.69 -24.86
N ASP A 61 0.89 6.62 -26.09
CA ASP A 61 0.32 5.40 -26.67
C ASP A 61 1.36 4.27 -26.81
N GLU A 62 2.64 4.61 -26.79
CA GLU A 62 3.78 3.68 -26.83
C GLU A 62 4.20 3.19 -25.42
N GLY A 63 3.55 3.72 -24.38
CA GLY A 63 3.80 3.37 -22.98
C GLY A 63 4.89 4.21 -22.30
N GLU A 64 5.36 5.29 -22.93
CA GLU A 64 6.34 6.18 -22.30
C GLU A 64 5.66 7.07 -21.26
N VAL A 65 6.24 7.15 -20.07
CA VAL A 65 5.74 7.98 -18.97
C VAL A 65 6.57 9.25 -18.88
N THR A 66 5.93 10.40 -19.10
CA THR A 66 6.56 11.73 -18.96
C THR A 66 5.92 12.48 -17.80
N ARG A 67 6.76 13.11 -16.96
CA ARG A 67 6.33 14.00 -15.89
C ARG A 67 6.58 15.44 -16.31
N ASN A 68 5.53 16.26 -16.29
CA ASN A 68 5.57 17.68 -16.59
C ASN A 68 5.71 18.43 -15.25
N ASP A 69 6.91 18.94 -14.97
CA ASP A 69 7.26 19.71 -13.78
C ASP A 69 6.80 21.18 -13.86
#